data_AF-A0A7K1LFG7-F1
#
_entry.id   AF-A0A7K1LFG7-F1
#
_cell.length_a   1.000
_cell.length_b   1.000
_cell.length_c   1.000
_cell.angle_alpha   90.00
_cell.angle_beta   90.00
_cell.angle_gamma   90.00
#
_symmetry.space_group_name_H-M   'P 1'
#
loop_
_entity.id
_entity.type
_entity.pdbx_description
1 polymer ?
#
loop_
_entity_poly.entity_id
_entity_poly.type
_entity_poly.pdbx_seq_one_letter_code
_entity_poly.pdbx_strand_id
1 'polypeptide(L)'
;MTTPNSTYAKPFLTVSEQIRRLRGRGMDCGDDAYAAAVLQRYGYYRLSGYWHLYRDRPAPPAPRFDDEGREIRLDTFVQGTGLAHVVFLYEFDHELRMRLSDVLSTIETAFRFFIGHRLGRVDAFAHRHPWTLGATRQEDPSAPPEPTTAYREWIEEYDRHEQRARGDFVVHFRQQYGPHLPIWVATEVMSFGVLSSLYDLMLQSDKEILAARFQVHAADGRGDRGALGNWLNILRNVRNICAHYGRVWNRAFDVTIAAPGKAQRNADDPLAPLADDRTNNRLYGVLLVMRHLLLSIAPERADVVDLADFIEDQSRTVGFGMEQLGFPDDWRSSPIWDRAFALDRSPMVAASLLDRVESLTVGDARAALTAAEPKAKADPRTPCQLAAAKRGAQKSLLRSYLKHDVVIEVVLGGTKFYPAFQFQDGKIIDALAEINQALARSCKDLDPTDIARALLDWWQTPHQDLPQDADGSDRSPLDLLNSVTEEEFAAAIDEADAMRSFVMPHDFDQGKACESSSVSERRGTKNASAS
;
A
#
# COMPACT_ATOMS: atom_id res chain seq x y z
N MET A 1 -15.45 -38.06 -30.87
CA MET A 1 -14.32 -37.25 -30.39
C MET A 1 -14.13 -36.13 -31.39
N THR A 2 -14.55 -34.91 -31.06
CA THR A 2 -14.21 -33.72 -31.85
C THR A 2 -12.71 -33.53 -31.75
N THR A 3 -12.01 -33.70 -32.87
CA THR A 3 -10.59 -33.38 -32.92
C THR A 3 -10.45 -31.88 -32.61
N PRO A 4 -9.66 -31.51 -31.58
CA PRO A 4 -9.43 -30.11 -31.29
C PRO A 4 -8.84 -29.43 -32.53
N ASN A 5 -9.35 -28.24 -32.88
CA ASN A 5 -8.87 -27.48 -34.03
C ASN A 5 -7.45 -26.97 -33.77
N SER A 6 -6.45 -27.78 -34.14
CA SER A 6 -5.03 -27.51 -33.88
C SER A 6 -4.16 -28.05 -35.02
N THR A 7 -3.18 -27.25 -35.44
CA THR A 7 -2.15 -27.64 -36.42
C THR A 7 -0.96 -28.37 -35.78
N TYR A 8 -1.04 -28.67 -34.47
CA TYR A 8 0.04 -29.30 -33.73
C TYR A 8 0.30 -30.75 -34.18
N ALA A 9 1.40 -30.95 -34.90
CA ALA A 9 1.79 -32.26 -35.45
C ALA A 9 3.01 -32.88 -34.74
N LYS A 10 3.53 -32.28 -33.67
CA LYS A 10 4.72 -32.81 -32.98
C LYS A 10 4.33 -34.09 -32.20
N PRO A 11 5.05 -35.22 -32.38
CA PRO A 11 4.69 -36.47 -31.72
C PRO A 11 4.95 -36.41 -30.21
N PHE A 12 4.27 -37.27 -29.47
CA PHE A 12 4.64 -37.59 -28.09
C PHE A 12 6.05 -38.18 -28.06
N LEU A 13 6.84 -37.79 -27.06
CA LEU A 13 8.18 -38.32 -26.82
C LEU A 13 8.24 -38.92 -25.41
N THR A 14 8.69 -40.17 -25.32
CA THR A 14 9.09 -40.82 -24.07
C THR A 14 10.27 -40.08 -23.42
N VAL A 15 10.53 -40.31 -22.13
CA VAL A 15 11.66 -39.66 -21.42
C VAL A 15 12.99 -39.96 -22.11
N SER A 16 13.25 -41.20 -22.50
CA SER A 16 14.47 -41.57 -23.23
C SER A 16 14.57 -40.87 -24.59
N GLU A 17 13.45 -40.66 -25.31
CA GLU A 17 13.42 -39.89 -26.55
C GLU A 17 13.67 -38.40 -26.33
N GLN A 18 13.14 -37.83 -25.24
CA GLN A 18 13.42 -36.46 -24.84
C GLN A 18 14.91 -36.26 -24.54
N ILE A 19 15.56 -37.17 -23.81
CA ILE A 19 17.00 -37.14 -23.53
C ILE A 19 17.79 -37.22 -24.84
N ARG A 20 17.48 -38.19 -25.72
CA ARG A 20 18.12 -38.31 -27.04
C ARG A 20 17.99 -37.02 -27.85
N ARG A 21 16.82 -36.36 -27.81
CA ARG A 21 16.59 -35.09 -28.49
C ARG A 21 17.44 -33.95 -27.92
N LEU A 22 17.57 -33.85 -26.60
CA LEU A 22 18.39 -32.81 -25.97
C LEU A 22 19.87 -32.99 -26.32
N ARG A 23 20.39 -34.22 -26.21
CA ARG A 23 21.76 -34.56 -26.61
C ARG A 23 22.01 -34.32 -28.10
N GLY A 24 21.08 -34.73 -28.96
CA GLY A 24 21.16 -34.49 -30.40
C GLY A 24 21.15 -33.01 -30.79
N ARG A 25 20.71 -32.12 -29.89
CA ARG A 25 20.75 -30.66 -30.06
C ARG A 25 22.00 -30.02 -29.43
N GLY A 26 22.89 -30.81 -28.83
CA GLY A 26 24.15 -30.34 -28.27
C GLY A 26 24.14 -30.04 -26.76
N MET A 27 23.10 -30.42 -26.02
CA MET A 27 23.08 -30.30 -24.56
C MET A 27 23.75 -31.50 -23.89
N ASP A 28 24.67 -31.25 -22.96
CA ASP A 28 25.18 -32.29 -22.07
C ASP A 28 24.11 -32.65 -21.04
N CYS A 29 23.62 -33.89 -21.05
CA CYS A 29 22.62 -34.34 -20.10
C CYS A 29 23.19 -35.17 -18.94
N GLY A 30 24.51 -35.36 -18.84
CA GLY A 30 25.09 -36.32 -17.91
C GLY A 30 24.68 -37.76 -18.24
N ASP A 31 24.61 -38.62 -17.21
CA ASP A 31 24.15 -40.00 -17.37
C ASP A 31 22.62 -40.12 -17.55
N ASP A 32 22.17 -41.26 -18.08
CA ASP A 32 20.76 -41.51 -18.40
C ASP A 32 19.86 -41.52 -17.15
N ALA A 33 20.37 -42.01 -16.01
CA ALA A 33 19.59 -42.10 -14.79
C ALA A 33 19.31 -40.71 -14.21
N TYR A 34 20.34 -39.85 -14.16
CA TYR A 34 20.22 -38.45 -13.77
C TYR A 34 19.26 -37.69 -14.69
N ALA A 35 19.47 -37.75 -16.01
CA ALA A 35 18.64 -37.03 -16.97
C ALA A 35 17.17 -37.47 -16.92
N ALA A 36 16.91 -38.77 -16.77
CA ALA A 36 15.57 -39.31 -16.64
C ALA A 36 14.90 -38.82 -15.35
N ALA A 37 15.60 -38.90 -14.21
CA ALA A 37 15.08 -38.44 -12.92
C ALA A 37 14.73 -36.93 -12.94
N VAL A 38 15.58 -36.10 -13.55
CA VAL A 38 15.34 -34.66 -13.72
C VAL A 38 14.10 -34.39 -14.57
N LEU A 39 14.01 -35.02 -15.75
CA LEU A 39 12.87 -34.80 -16.65
C LEU A 39 11.55 -35.33 -16.07
N GLN A 40 11.59 -36.41 -15.30
CA GLN A 40 10.42 -36.91 -14.57
C GLN A 40 9.99 -35.98 -13.43
N ARG A 41 10.97 -35.40 -12.70
CA ARG A 41 10.70 -34.51 -11.57
C ARG A 41 10.13 -33.17 -12.01
N TYR A 42 10.75 -32.51 -12.98
CA TYR A 42 10.40 -31.14 -13.36
C TYR A 42 9.56 -31.06 -14.63
N GLY A 43 9.67 -32.04 -15.52
CA GLY A 43 9.01 -32.04 -16.82
C GLY A 43 9.81 -31.29 -17.89
N TYR A 44 9.87 -31.89 -19.09
CA TYR A 44 10.58 -31.33 -20.25
C TYR A 44 10.12 -29.91 -20.61
N TYR A 45 8.80 -29.68 -20.68
CA TYR A 45 8.29 -28.39 -21.13
C TYR A 45 8.57 -27.27 -20.13
N ARG A 46 8.53 -27.57 -18.83
CA ARG A 46 8.83 -26.60 -17.76
C ARG A 46 10.30 -26.17 -17.81
N LEU A 47 11.23 -27.12 -17.84
CA LEU A 47 12.66 -26.82 -17.98
C LEU A 47 12.99 -26.16 -19.32
N SER A 48 12.16 -26.37 -20.35
CA SER A 48 12.34 -25.70 -21.64
C SER A 48 12.24 -24.20 -21.63
N GLY A 49 11.52 -23.63 -20.66
CA GLY A 49 11.53 -22.19 -20.43
C GLY A 49 12.90 -21.66 -20.02
N TYR A 50 13.74 -22.48 -19.39
CA TYR A 50 15.04 -22.03 -18.84
C TYR A 50 16.16 -22.24 -19.83
N TRP A 51 16.24 -23.42 -20.47
CA TRP A 51 17.26 -23.67 -21.48
C TRP A 51 17.04 -22.95 -22.82
N HIS A 52 15.86 -22.35 -23.04
CA HIS A 52 15.58 -21.58 -24.27
C HIS A 52 16.59 -20.45 -24.49
N LEU A 53 17.08 -19.83 -23.41
CA LEU A 53 18.06 -18.73 -23.47
C LEU A 53 19.48 -19.20 -23.82
N TYR A 54 19.75 -20.49 -23.67
CA TYR A 54 21.02 -21.15 -24.00
C TYR A 54 21.01 -21.81 -25.37
N ARG A 55 19.99 -21.52 -26.20
CA ARG A 55 19.98 -21.88 -27.61
C ARG A 55 20.85 -20.94 -28.42
N ASP A 56 21.51 -21.48 -29.44
CA ASP A 56 22.32 -20.71 -30.36
C ASP A 56 21.50 -19.61 -31.03
N ARG A 57 22.20 -18.54 -31.39
CA ARG A 57 21.64 -17.45 -32.21
C ARG A 57 22.14 -17.60 -33.65
N PRO A 58 21.36 -17.15 -34.65
CA PRO A 58 21.85 -17.06 -36.02
C PRO A 58 23.17 -16.26 -36.10
N ALA A 59 24.15 -16.80 -36.83
CA ALA A 59 25.41 -16.13 -37.09
C ALA A 59 25.21 -15.03 -38.16
N PRO A 60 25.89 -13.88 -38.06
CA PRO A 60 25.90 -12.88 -39.13
C PRO A 60 26.30 -13.54 -40.47
N PRO A 61 25.63 -13.22 -41.59
CA PRO A 61 24.72 -12.08 -41.81
C PRO A 61 23.24 -12.36 -41.50
N ALA A 62 22.87 -13.53 -40.97
CA ALA A 62 21.48 -13.84 -40.68
C ALA A 62 20.91 -12.90 -39.59
N PRO A 63 19.62 -12.50 -39.70
CA PRO A 63 18.99 -11.64 -38.71
C PRO A 63 18.95 -12.34 -37.34
N ARG A 64 19.25 -11.58 -36.28
CA ARG A 64 19.18 -12.06 -34.89
C ARG A 64 17.84 -11.78 -34.22
N PHE A 65 17.03 -10.94 -34.84
CA PHE A 65 15.71 -10.55 -34.37
C PHE A 65 14.70 -10.77 -35.49
N ASP A 66 13.49 -11.16 -35.14
CA ASP A 66 12.38 -11.23 -36.09
C ASP A 66 11.74 -9.85 -36.31
N ASP A 67 10.74 -9.78 -37.20
CA ASP A 67 10.04 -8.54 -37.57
C ASP A 67 9.30 -7.88 -36.39
N GLU A 68 9.09 -8.62 -35.29
CA GLU A 68 8.45 -8.17 -34.06
C GLU A 68 9.48 -7.80 -32.98
N GLY A 69 10.78 -7.80 -33.33
CA GLY A 69 11.88 -7.45 -32.44
C GLY A 69 12.24 -8.53 -31.43
N ARG A 70 11.75 -9.77 -31.58
CA ARG A 70 12.07 -10.89 -30.68
C ARG A 70 13.36 -11.57 -31.12
N GLU A 71 14.18 -11.96 -30.14
CA GLU A 71 15.41 -12.71 -30.44
C GLU A 71 15.11 -14.05 -31.11
N ILE A 72 15.76 -14.31 -32.25
CA ILE A 72 15.71 -15.58 -32.95
C ILE A 72 16.65 -16.57 -32.25
N ARG A 73 16.09 -17.69 -31.81
CA ARG A 73 16.82 -18.80 -31.17
C ARG A 73 16.73 -20.05 -32.03
N LEU A 74 17.88 -20.65 -32.32
CA LEU A 74 17.99 -21.90 -33.08
C LEU A 74 17.53 -23.10 -32.23
N ASP A 75 17.48 -24.26 -32.86
CA ASP A 75 17.12 -25.51 -32.18
C ASP A 75 18.31 -26.19 -31.48
N THR A 76 19.54 -25.78 -31.81
CA THR A 76 20.80 -26.21 -31.18
C THR A 76 21.13 -25.38 -29.95
N PHE A 77 21.91 -25.97 -29.04
CA PHE A 77 22.39 -25.32 -27.82
C PHE A 77 23.80 -24.77 -27.99
N VAL A 78 24.07 -23.67 -27.29
CA VAL A 78 25.41 -23.11 -27.15
C VAL A 78 26.33 -24.18 -26.56
N GLN A 79 27.54 -24.31 -27.12
CA GLN A 79 28.53 -25.31 -26.70
C GLN A 79 28.79 -25.21 -25.19
N GLY A 80 28.76 -26.36 -24.49
CA GLY A 80 28.96 -26.44 -23.05
C GLY A 80 27.68 -26.27 -22.22
N THR A 81 26.51 -26.11 -22.85
CA THR A 81 25.22 -26.09 -22.12
C THR A 81 24.93 -27.47 -21.51
N GLY A 82 24.88 -27.53 -20.18
CA GLY A 82 24.54 -28.75 -19.42
C GLY A 82 23.13 -28.72 -18.82
N LEU A 83 22.47 -29.88 -18.74
CA LEU A 83 21.18 -30.04 -18.07
C LEU A 83 21.27 -29.69 -16.58
N ALA A 84 22.37 -30.02 -15.92
CA ALA A 84 22.63 -29.65 -14.53
C ALA A 84 22.60 -28.13 -14.32
N HIS A 85 23.14 -27.36 -15.27
CA HIS A 85 23.09 -25.90 -15.24
C HIS A 85 21.66 -25.36 -15.29
N VAL A 86 20.85 -25.95 -16.17
CA VAL A 86 19.43 -25.57 -16.32
C VAL A 86 18.64 -25.89 -15.05
N VAL A 87 18.93 -27.02 -14.40
CA VAL A 87 18.32 -27.39 -13.11
C VAL A 87 18.72 -26.39 -12.03
N PHE A 88 20.00 -26.01 -11.95
CA PHE A 88 20.47 -25.04 -10.97
C PHE A 88 19.74 -23.69 -11.11
N LEU A 89 19.58 -23.21 -12.35
CA LEU A 89 18.81 -22.01 -12.64
C LEU A 89 17.31 -22.14 -12.30
N TYR A 90 16.72 -23.32 -12.53
CA TYR A 90 15.32 -23.61 -12.15
C TYR A 90 15.13 -23.55 -10.63
N GLU A 91 16.04 -24.14 -9.86
CA GLU A 91 16.00 -24.17 -8.41
C GLU A 91 16.23 -22.77 -7.82
N PHE A 92 17.17 -22.00 -8.39
CA PHE A 92 17.32 -20.58 -8.06
C PHE A 92 16.01 -19.80 -8.24
N ASP A 93 15.34 -19.96 -9.39
CA ASP A 93 14.08 -19.25 -9.65
C ASP A 93 12.93 -19.76 -8.76
N HIS A 94 13.00 -21.00 -8.27
CA HIS A 94 12.08 -21.52 -7.24
C HIS A 94 12.28 -20.82 -5.90
N GLU A 95 13.51 -20.75 -5.41
CA GLU A 95 13.84 -20.05 -4.17
C GLU A 95 13.49 -18.54 -4.26
N LEU A 96 13.75 -17.92 -5.42
CA LEU A 96 13.36 -16.55 -5.72
C LEU A 96 11.85 -16.35 -5.59
N ARG A 97 11.02 -17.24 -6.16
CA ARG A 97 9.55 -17.18 -6.01
C ARG A 97 9.11 -17.30 -4.56
N MET A 98 9.75 -18.17 -3.77
CA MET A 98 9.38 -18.37 -2.37
C MET A 98 9.64 -17.10 -1.55
N ARG A 99 10.81 -16.48 -1.71
CA ARG A 99 11.17 -15.22 -1.04
C ARG A 99 10.30 -14.05 -1.47
N LEU A 100 10.02 -13.93 -2.78
CA LEU A 100 9.09 -12.93 -3.29
C LEU A 100 7.69 -13.10 -2.70
N SER A 101 7.20 -14.34 -2.60
CA SER A 101 5.87 -14.64 -2.07
C SER A 101 5.72 -14.23 -0.61
N ASP A 102 6.76 -14.42 0.22
CA ASP A 102 6.75 -14.01 1.62
C ASP A 102 6.56 -12.48 1.75
N VAL A 103 7.38 -11.70 1.03
CA VAL A 103 7.27 -10.23 1.04
C VAL A 103 5.92 -9.77 0.46
N LEU A 104 5.50 -10.35 -0.67
CA LEU A 104 4.21 -10.01 -1.30
C LEU A 104 3.04 -10.27 -0.37
N SER A 105 3.09 -11.34 0.43
CA SER A 105 2.02 -11.66 1.39
C SER A 105 1.88 -10.56 2.46
N THR A 106 3.00 -10.02 2.94
CA THR A 106 3.01 -8.92 3.92
C THR A 106 2.39 -7.65 3.35
N ILE A 107 2.76 -7.33 2.11
CA ILE A 107 2.17 -6.19 1.39
C ILE A 107 0.67 -6.40 1.17
N GLU A 108 0.25 -7.57 0.65
CA GLU A 108 -1.16 -7.90 0.41
C GLU A 108 -2.00 -7.74 1.70
N THR A 109 -1.54 -8.30 2.82
CA THR A 109 -2.22 -8.20 4.13
C THR A 109 -2.32 -6.76 4.62
N ALA A 110 -1.26 -5.96 4.48
CA ALA A 110 -1.30 -4.56 4.86
C ALA A 110 -2.34 -3.77 4.04
N PHE A 111 -2.41 -3.99 2.72
CA PHE A 111 -3.40 -3.33 1.87
C PHE A 111 -4.83 -3.76 2.18
N ARG A 112 -5.08 -5.02 2.58
CA ARG A 112 -6.40 -5.45 3.07
C ARG A 112 -6.85 -4.60 4.25
N PHE A 113 -5.97 -4.45 5.24
CA PHE A 113 -6.24 -3.60 6.41
C PHE A 113 -6.48 -2.14 6.01
N PHE A 114 -5.55 -1.52 5.28
CA PHE A 114 -5.65 -0.07 5.00
C PHE A 114 -6.86 0.28 4.13
N ILE A 115 -7.19 -0.53 3.12
CA ILE A 115 -8.39 -0.32 2.29
C ILE A 115 -9.65 -0.58 3.11
N GLY A 116 -9.67 -1.71 3.84
CA GLY A 116 -10.81 -2.12 4.66
C GLY A 116 -11.16 -1.09 5.72
N HIS A 117 -10.15 -0.63 6.46
CA HIS A 117 -10.28 0.36 7.53
C HIS A 117 -10.71 1.72 6.98
N ARG A 118 -10.09 2.19 5.88
CA ARG A 118 -10.44 3.48 5.27
C ARG A 118 -11.91 3.53 4.84
N LEU A 119 -12.39 2.49 4.16
CA LEU A 119 -13.78 2.41 3.72
C LEU A 119 -14.75 2.20 4.88
N GLY A 120 -14.35 1.41 5.89
CA GLY A 120 -15.17 1.11 7.05
C GLY A 120 -15.52 2.31 7.92
N ARG A 121 -14.74 3.40 7.84
CA ARG A 121 -15.05 4.68 8.48
C ARG A 121 -16.31 5.35 7.93
N VAL A 122 -16.62 5.11 6.67
CA VAL A 122 -17.80 5.70 6.02
C VAL A 122 -19.04 4.87 6.34
N ASP A 123 -18.96 3.57 6.11
CA ASP A 123 -20.05 2.62 6.37
C ASP A 123 -19.49 1.19 6.41
N ALA A 124 -20.08 0.34 7.25
CA ALA A 124 -19.68 -1.06 7.37
C ALA A 124 -19.75 -1.83 6.04
N PHE A 125 -20.68 -1.45 5.16
CA PHE A 125 -20.91 -2.01 3.84
C PHE A 125 -20.61 -1.02 2.71
N ALA A 126 -19.73 -0.02 2.94
CA ALA A 126 -19.36 0.98 1.93
C ALA A 126 -19.00 0.35 0.57
N HIS A 127 -18.25 -0.75 0.55
CA HIS A 127 -17.90 -1.47 -0.67
C HIS A 127 -19.10 -1.97 -1.51
N ARG A 128 -20.29 -2.11 -0.91
CA ARG A 128 -21.56 -2.48 -1.58
C ARG A 128 -22.39 -1.26 -1.99
N HIS A 129 -21.88 -0.06 -1.77
CA HIS A 129 -22.56 1.20 -2.01
C HIS A 129 -21.75 2.04 -3.02
N PRO A 130 -22.17 2.08 -4.30
CA PRO A 130 -21.35 2.68 -5.36
C PRO A 130 -21.08 4.18 -5.15
N TRP A 131 -21.98 4.91 -4.45
CA TRP A 131 -21.77 6.32 -4.14
C TRP A 131 -20.61 6.55 -3.14
N THR A 132 -20.37 5.60 -2.23
CA THR A 132 -19.25 5.70 -1.27
C THR A 132 -17.89 5.42 -1.93
N LEU A 133 -17.91 4.77 -3.09
CA LEU A 133 -16.72 4.53 -3.91
C LEU A 133 -16.53 5.65 -4.96
N GLY A 134 -17.54 6.47 -5.24
CA GLY A 134 -17.51 7.37 -6.41
C GLY A 134 -17.62 6.59 -7.73
N ALA A 135 -18.21 5.40 -7.68
CA ALA A 135 -18.43 4.51 -8.79
C ALA A 135 -19.85 4.66 -9.36
N THR A 136 -20.40 5.87 -9.33
CA THR A 136 -21.67 6.24 -9.94
C THR A 136 -21.46 7.10 -11.19
N ARG A 137 -22.39 7.01 -12.13
CA ARG A 137 -22.44 7.82 -13.36
C ARG A 137 -23.82 8.45 -13.45
N GLN A 138 -23.85 9.72 -13.83
CA GLN A 138 -25.09 10.44 -14.12
C GLN A 138 -24.97 11.00 -15.54
N GLU A 139 -25.66 10.38 -16.50
CA GLU A 139 -25.67 10.82 -17.90
C GLU A 139 -26.65 11.98 -18.12
N ASP A 140 -27.79 11.96 -17.43
CA ASP A 140 -28.81 13.00 -17.43
C ASP A 140 -28.89 13.64 -16.04
N PRO A 141 -28.69 14.96 -15.88
CA PRO A 141 -28.84 15.66 -14.61
C PRO A 141 -30.23 15.49 -13.95
N SER A 142 -31.26 15.11 -14.71
CA SER A 142 -32.62 14.86 -14.23
C SER A 142 -32.88 13.42 -13.78
N ALA A 143 -31.97 12.48 -14.09
CA ALA A 143 -32.07 11.08 -13.70
C ALA A 143 -31.24 10.78 -12.44
N PRO A 144 -31.61 9.75 -11.65
CA PRO A 144 -30.81 9.33 -10.49
C PRO A 144 -29.44 8.77 -10.95
N PRO A 145 -28.37 8.94 -10.14
CA PRO A 145 -27.06 8.37 -10.45
C PRO A 145 -27.12 6.84 -10.48
N GLU A 146 -26.53 6.23 -11.52
CA GLU A 146 -26.46 4.77 -11.66
C GLU A 146 -25.07 4.23 -11.34
N PRO A 147 -24.94 2.97 -10.88
CA PRO A 147 -23.63 2.34 -10.72
C PRO A 147 -22.92 2.17 -12.06
N THR A 148 -21.60 2.42 -12.09
CA THR A 148 -20.75 2.20 -13.26
C THR A 148 -20.64 0.71 -13.63
N THR A 149 -20.32 0.40 -14.89
CA THR A 149 -20.07 -0.98 -15.35
C THR A 149 -18.94 -1.64 -14.55
N ALA A 150 -17.84 -0.91 -14.30
CA ALA A 150 -16.72 -1.43 -13.51
C ALA A 150 -17.14 -1.86 -12.09
N TYR A 151 -18.02 -1.09 -11.45
CA TYR A 151 -18.58 -1.48 -10.16
C TYR A 151 -19.45 -2.74 -10.25
N ARG A 152 -20.30 -2.83 -11.29
CA ARG A 152 -21.19 -4.00 -11.49
C ARG A 152 -20.37 -5.29 -11.70
N GLU A 153 -19.34 -5.23 -12.53
CA GLU A 153 -18.43 -6.37 -12.75
C GLU A 153 -17.66 -6.73 -11.47
N TRP A 154 -17.20 -5.72 -10.72
CA TRP A 154 -16.47 -5.93 -9.47
C TRP A 154 -17.35 -6.57 -8.39
N ILE A 155 -18.58 -6.08 -8.18
CA ILE A 155 -19.45 -6.60 -7.13
C ILE A 155 -19.88 -8.04 -7.45
N GLU A 156 -20.09 -8.38 -8.72
CA GLU A 156 -20.36 -9.77 -9.14
C GLU A 156 -19.18 -10.72 -8.86
N GLU A 157 -17.94 -10.28 -9.10
CA GLU A 157 -16.76 -11.05 -8.73
C GLU A 157 -16.62 -11.17 -7.21
N TYR A 158 -16.81 -10.07 -6.48
CA TYR A 158 -16.76 -10.08 -5.02
C TYR A 158 -17.83 -11.00 -4.42
N ASP A 159 -19.06 -10.97 -4.91
CA ASP A 159 -20.14 -11.84 -4.43
C ASP A 159 -19.80 -13.33 -4.65
N ARG A 160 -19.14 -13.67 -5.76
CA ARG A 160 -18.62 -15.04 -5.97
C ARG A 160 -17.56 -15.42 -4.93
N HIS A 161 -16.68 -14.50 -4.57
CA HIS A 161 -15.67 -14.70 -3.53
C HIS A 161 -16.31 -14.87 -2.15
N GLU A 162 -17.23 -13.96 -1.78
CA GLU A 162 -17.97 -14.02 -0.52
C GLU A 162 -18.70 -15.37 -0.43
N GLN A 163 -19.55 -15.72 -1.39
CA GLN A 163 -20.35 -16.96 -1.38
C GLN A 163 -19.51 -18.24 -1.25
N ARG A 164 -18.32 -18.28 -1.88
CA ARG A 164 -17.40 -19.43 -1.81
C ARG A 164 -16.60 -19.49 -0.51
N ALA A 165 -16.52 -18.41 0.26
CA ALA A 165 -15.77 -18.39 1.51
C ALA A 165 -16.41 -19.34 2.55
N ARG A 166 -15.59 -20.23 3.11
CA ARG A 166 -15.98 -21.27 4.08
C ARG A 166 -15.16 -21.27 5.38
N GLY A 167 -14.33 -20.26 5.60
CA GLY A 167 -13.54 -20.17 6.84
C GLY A 167 -14.44 -20.11 8.08
N ASP A 168 -13.96 -20.62 9.21
CA ASP A 168 -14.75 -20.72 10.46
C ASP A 168 -15.34 -19.37 10.88
N PHE A 169 -14.56 -18.30 10.76
CA PHE A 169 -15.02 -16.94 11.06
C PHE A 169 -16.17 -16.49 10.15
N VAL A 170 -16.15 -16.87 8.86
CA VAL A 170 -17.21 -16.55 7.89
C VAL A 170 -18.49 -17.32 8.21
N VAL A 171 -18.36 -18.61 8.53
CA VAL A 171 -19.51 -19.45 8.88
C VAL A 171 -20.16 -18.93 10.16
N HIS A 172 -19.37 -18.66 11.20
CA HIS A 172 -19.85 -18.06 12.44
C HIS A 172 -20.52 -16.70 12.19
N PHE A 173 -19.86 -15.80 11.45
CA PHE A 173 -20.41 -14.48 11.13
C PHE A 173 -21.77 -14.59 10.45
N ARG A 174 -21.91 -15.48 9.46
CA ARG A 174 -23.17 -15.66 8.72
C ARG A 174 -24.32 -16.14 9.58
N GLN A 175 -24.03 -17.02 10.53
CA GLN A 175 -25.03 -17.55 11.45
C GLN A 175 -25.51 -16.48 12.44
N GLN A 176 -24.63 -15.58 12.88
CA GLN A 176 -24.94 -14.56 13.88
C GLN A 176 -25.49 -13.27 13.28
N TYR A 177 -24.90 -12.78 12.19
CA TYR A 177 -25.12 -11.41 11.69
C TYR A 177 -25.72 -11.33 10.29
N GLY A 178 -25.71 -12.42 9.52
CA GLY A 178 -26.29 -12.49 8.17
C GLY A 178 -25.28 -12.66 7.03
N PRO A 179 -25.74 -12.68 5.77
CA PRO A 179 -24.97 -13.23 4.66
C PRO A 179 -23.76 -12.39 4.22
N HIS A 180 -23.85 -11.07 4.40
CA HIS A 180 -22.89 -10.11 3.85
C HIS A 180 -21.88 -9.66 4.89
N LEU A 181 -20.60 -9.67 4.50
CA LEU A 181 -19.49 -9.32 5.37
C LEU A 181 -19.29 -7.79 5.38
N PRO A 182 -19.05 -7.16 6.54
CA PRO A 182 -18.61 -5.78 6.59
C PRO A 182 -17.21 -5.66 6.00
N ILE A 183 -16.83 -4.47 5.54
CA ILE A 183 -15.66 -4.27 4.65
C ILE A 183 -14.33 -4.74 5.27
N TRP A 184 -14.11 -4.57 6.58
CA TRP A 184 -12.91 -5.07 7.27
C TRP A 184 -12.85 -6.60 7.35
N VAL A 185 -13.98 -7.32 7.21
CA VAL A 185 -14.03 -8.78 7.09
C VAL A 185 -14.06 -9.21 5.62
N ALA A 186 -14.72 -8.44 4.77
CA ALA A 186 -14.82 -8.68 3.33
C ALA A 186 -13.44 -8.75 2.65
N THR A 187 -12.52 -7.85 3.02
CA THR A 187 -11.15 -7.85 2.47
C THR A 187 -10.41 -9.15 2.75
N GLU A 188 -10.76 -9.90 3.80
CA GLU A 188 -10.11 -11.17 4.12
C GLU A 188 -10.50 -12.33 3.18
N VAL A 189 -11.67 -12.24 2.54
CA VAL A 189 -12.13 -13.24 1.57
C VAL A 189 -11.85 -12.85 0.11
N MET A 190 -11.39 -11.63 -0.13
CA MET A 190 -10.99 -11.16 -1.46
C MET A 190 -9.69 -11.84 -1.91
N SER A 191 -9.57 -12.07 -3.22
CA SER A 191 -8.24 -12.27 -3.82
C SER A 191 -7.53 -10.93 -3.95
N PHE A 192 -6.20 -10.93 -4.11
CA PHE A 192 -5.47 -9.69 -4.37
C PHE A 192 -5.97 -8.94 -5.61
N GLY A 193 -6.48 -9.67 -6.61
CA GLY A 193 -7.11 -9.06 -7.79
C GLY A 193 -8.37 -8.28 -7.46
N VAL A 194 -9.28 -8.87 -6.67
CA VAL A 194 -10.51 -8.18 -6.25
C VAL A 194 -10.18 -6.96 -5.38
N LEU A 195 -9.19 -7.08 -4.50
CA LEU A 195 -8.73 -5.96 -3.67
C LEU A 195 -8.10 -4.82 -4.50
N SER A 196 -7.24 -5.16 -5.47
CA SER A 196 -6.65 -4.17 -6.38
C SER A 196 -7.73 -3.43 -7.19
N SER A 197 -8.75 -4.13 -7.66
CA SER A 197 -9.86 -3.51 -8.39
C SER A 197 -10.77 -2.70 -7.47
N LEU A 198 -10.93 -3.08 -6.19
CA LEU A 198 -11.62 -2.26 -5.20
C LEU A 198 -10.90 -0.93 -5.00
N TYR A 199 -9.56 -0.94 -4.89
CA TYR A 199 -8.77 0.29 -4.81
C TYR A 199 -9.07 1.23 -5.99
N ASP A 200 -9.11 0.70 -7.22
CA ASP A 200 -9.41 1.52 -8.40
C ASP A 200 -10.80 2.17 -8.33
N LEU A 201 -11.77 1.48 -7.71
CA LEU A 201 -13.11 2.00 -7.48
C LEU A 201 -13.21 3.04 -6.38
N MET A 202 -12.27 3.13 -5.43
CA MET A 202 -12.34 4.08 -4.30
C MET A 202 -12.38 5.55 -4.74
N LEU A 203 -12.88 6.42 -3.85
CA LEU A 203 -12.86 7.87 -4.04
C LEU A 203 -11.43 8.37 -4.29
N GLN A 204 -11.30 9.42 -5.11
CA GLN A 204 -9.98 10.00 -5.42
C GLN A 204 -9.27 10.49 -4.15
N SER A 205 -10.00 11.09 -3.21
CA SER A 205 -9.47 11.54 -1.91
C SER A 205 -8.87 10.39 -1.11
N ASP A 206 -9.56 9.25 -1.03
CA ASP A 206 -9.07 8.09 -0.27
C ASP A 206 -7.85 7.46 -0.93
N LYS A 207 -7.84 7.38 -2.26
CA LYS A 207 -6.65 6.92 -3.01
C LYS A 207 -5.45 7.83 -2.81
N GLU A 208 -5.66 9.15 -2.77
CA GLU A 208 -4.59 10.12 -2.52
C GLU A 208 -4.04 10.00 -1.10
N ILE A 209 -4.90 9.79 -0.11
CA ILE A 209 -4.48 9.53 1.28
C ILE A 209 -3.66 8.23 1.36
N LEU A 210 -4.13 7.15 0.73
CA LEU A 210 -3.40 5.88 0.69
C LEU A 210 -2.05 6.01 -0.02
N ALA A 211 -1.99 6.67 -1.19
CA ALA A 211 -0.73 6.89 -1.90
C ALA A 211 0.27 7.71 -1.07
N ALA A 212 -0.20 8.79 -0.42
CA ALA A 212 0.64 9.61 0.43
C ALA A 212 1.11 8.89 1.71
N ARG A 213 0.28 8.00 2.29
CA ARG A 213 0.68 7.11 3.41
C ARG A 213 1.93 6.30 3.06
N PHE A 214 1.99 5.78 1.84
CA PHE A 214 3.13 5.01 1.32
C PHE A 214 4.18 5.90 0.62
N GLN A 215 4.09 7.22 0.78
CA GLN A 215 5.03 8.20 0.22
C GLN A 215 5.18 8.14 -1.31
N VAL A 216 4.15 7.63 -1.98
CA VAL A 216 4.03 7.59 -3.43
C VAL A 216 3.44 8.94 -3.85
N HIS A 217 4.32 9.87 -4.23
CA HIS A 217 3.96 11.27 -4.47
C HIS A 217 3.97 11.65 -5.95
N ALA A 218 2.95 12.40 -6.35
CA ALA A 218 2.86 13.04 -7.63
C ALA A 218 3.78 14.26 -7.67
N ALA A 219 3.96 14.84 -8.86
CA ALA A 219 4.85 15.98 -9.05
C ALA A 219 4.43 17.23 -8.27
N ASP A 220 3.17 17.35 -7.88
CA ASP A 220 2.62 18.44 -7.07
C ASP A 220 2.69 18.16 -5.56
N GLY A 221 3.28 17.03 -5.15
CA GLY A 221 3.44 16.62 -3.76
C GLY A 221 2.24 15.87 -3.17
N ARG A 222 1.11 15.75 -3.89
CA ARG A 222 -0.04 14.93 -3.45
C ARG A 222 0.22 13.45 -3.64
N GLY A 223 -0.62 12.60 -3.07
CA GLY A 223 -0.54 11.16 -3.30
C GLY A 223 -0.75 10.81 -4.78
N ASP A 224 0.18 10.08 -5.38
CA ASP A 224 0.07 9.59 -6.75
C ASP A 224 -0.77 8.31 -6.79
N ARG A 225 -2.09 8.53 -6.80
CA ARG A 225 -3.11 7.47 -6.87
C ARG A 225 -2.91 6.51 -8.05
N GLY A 226 -2.40 7.02 -9.18
CA GLY A 226 -2.21 6.26 -10.41
C GLY A 226 -0.99 5.34 -10.32
N ALA A 227 0.13 5.86 -9.82
CA ALA A 227 1.31 5.05 -9.57
C ALA A 227 1.03 3.93 -8.55
N LEU A 228 0.34 4.23 -7.44
CA LEU A 228 0.00 3.22 -6.45
C LEU A 228 -0.94 2.13 -7.02
N GLY A 229 -1.98 2.50 -7.79
CA GLY A 229 -2.86 1.53 -8.43
C GLY A 229 -2.13 0.63 -9.44
N ASN A 230 -1.23 1.23 -10.23
CA ASN A 230 -0.34 0.48 -11.13
C ASN A 230 0.53 -0.52 -10.35
N TRP A 231 1.13 -0.11 -9.23
CA TRP A 231 1.95 -0.99 -8.40
C TRP A 231 1.16 -2.16 -7.84
N LEU A 232 -0.05 -1.94 -7.32
CA LEU A 232 -0.91 -3.04 -6.85
C LEU A 232 -1.21 -4.06 -7.96
N ASN A 233 -1.50 -3.59 -9.17
CA ASN A 233 -1.72 -4.47 -10.32
C ASN A 233 -0.46 -5.29 -10.67
N ILE A 234 0.73 -4.69 -10.62
CA ILE A 234 1.99 -5.38 -10.91
C ILE A 234 2.32 -6.40 -9.84
N LEU A 235 2.21 -6.03 -8.57
CA LEU A 235 2.45 -6.96 -7.45
C LEU A 235 1.46 -8.13 -7.49
N ARG A 236 0.19 -7.88 -7.85
CA ARG A 236 -0.79 -8.95 -8.13
C ARG A 236 -0.32 -9.88 -9.25
N ASN A 237 0.16 -9.34 -10.36
CA ASN A 237 0.66 -10.14 -11.49
C ASN A 237 1.87 -10.99 -11.07
N VAL A 238 2.85 -10.40 -10.37
CA VAL A 238 4.04 -11.11 -9.86
C VAL A 238 3.63 -12.20 -8.88
N ARG A 239 2.71 -11.91 -7.95
CA ARG A 239 2.16 -12.88 -7.00
C ARG A 239 1.52 -14.07 -7.73
N ASN A 240 0.74 -13.81 -8.78
CA ASN A 240 0.12 -14.87 -9.58
C ASN A 240 1.16 -15.70 -10.34
N ILE A 241 2.21 -15.08 -10.89
CA ILE A 241 3.34 -15.80 -11.50
C ILE A 241 3.99 -16.73 -10.48
N CYS A 242 4.24 -16.24 -9.26
CA CYS A 242 4.81 -17.06 -8.19
C CYS A 242 3.90 -18.24 -7.82
N ALA A 243 2.62 -17.99 -7.58
CA ALA A 243 1.63 -19.00 -7.19
C ALA A 243 1.37 -20.07 -8.28
N HIS A 244 1.54 -19.73 -9.56
CA HIS A 244 1.40 -20.66 -10.68
C HIS A 244 2.73 -21.26 -11.14
N TYR A 245 3.80 -21.11 -10.35
CA TYR A 245 5.14 -21.64 -10.64
C TYR A 245 5.70 -21.16 -11.99
N GLY A 246 5.35 -19.94 -12.40
CA GLY A 246 5.86 -19.30 -13.60
C GLY A 246 7.29 -18.81 -13.42
N ARG A 247 8.02 -18.64 -14.53
CA ARG A 247 9.41 -18.14 -14.51
C ARG A 247 9.42 -16.65 -14.15
N VAL A 248 10.16 -16.27 -13.11
CA VAL A 248 10.34 -14.86 -12.71
C VAL A 248 11.68 -14.32 -13.20
N TRP A 249 12.73 -15.13 -13.12
CA TRP A 249 14.05 -14.81 -13.62
C TRP A 249 14.03 -14.52 -15.13
N ASN A 250 14.72 -13.43 -15.49
CA ASN A 250 14.84 -12.93 -16.85
C ASN A 250 13.48 -12.88 -17.60
N ARG A 251 12.47 -12.35 -16.91
CA ARG A 251 11.16 -12.02 -17.47
C ARG A 251 11.10 -10.51 -17.72
N ALA A 252 10.51 -10.13 -18.85
CA ALA A 252 9.91 -8.81 -19.02
C ALA A 252 8.43 -8.93 -18.65
N PHE A 253 7.96 -8.12 -17.72
CA PHE A 253 6.56 -8.10 -17.33
C PHE A 253 5.75 -7.32 -18.38
N ASP A 254 4.53 -7.79 -18.65
CA ASP A 254 3.65 -7.19 -19.66
C ASP A 254 3.11 -5.83 -19.23
N VAL A 255 3.18 -5.53 -17.93
CA VAL A 255 2.74 -4.27 -17.35
C VAL A 255 3.97 -3.47 -16.92
N THR A 256 4.10 -2.26 -17.44
CA THR A 256 5.12 -1.30 -17.03
C THR A 256 4.80 -0.69 -15.67
N ILE A 257 5.82 -0.64 -14.81
CA ILE A 257 5.85 0.00 -13.50
C ILE A 257 5.87 1.51 -13.70
N ALA A 258 4.86 2.18 -13.16
CA ALA A 258 4.78 3.63 -13.16
C ALA A 258 5.79 4.19 -12.14
N ALA A 259 6.70 5.05 -12.60
CA ALA A 259 7.45 5.92 -11.70
C ALA A 259 6.50 7.00 -11.13
N PRO A 260 6.48 7.26 -9.81
CA PRO A 260 5.68 8.34 -9.25
C PRO A 260 6.08 9.70 -9.84
N GLY A 261 5.13 10.62 -9.95
CA GLY A 261 5.38 11.93 -10.60
C GLY A 261 6.54 12.74 -9.98
N LYS A 262 6.82 12.57 -8.68
CA LYS A 262 7.99 13.18 -8.02
C LYS A 262 9.31 12.53 -8.48
N ALA A 263 9.36 11.20 -8.52
CA ALA A 263 10.53 10.43 -8.95
C ALA A 263 10.88 10.67 -10.43
N GLN A 264 9.87 10.91 -11.28
CA GLN A 264 10.09 11.29 -12.68
C GLN A 264 10.82 12.63 -12.85
N ARG A 265 10.75 13.53 -11.85
CA ARG A 265 11.32 14.89 -11.91
C ARG A 265 12.59 15.06 -11.10
N ASN A 266 12.91 14.10 -10.24
CA ASN A 266 14.05 14.18 -9.33
C ASN A 266 14.94 12.94 -9.51
N ALA A 267 16.10 13.12 -10.13
CA ALA A 267 17.05 12.03 -10.36
C ALA A 267 17.66 11.47 -9.06
N ASP A 268 17.66 12.26 -7.98
CA ASP A 268 18.15 11.83 -6.67
C ASP A 268 17.07 11.08 -5.85
N ASP A 269 15.85 10.97 -6.37
CA ASP A 269 14.80 10.18 -5.72
C ASP A 269 15.15 8.68 -5.78
N PRO A 270 15.04 7.92 -4.68
CA PRO A 270 15.36 6.49 -4.69
C PRO A 270 14.53 5.66 -5.68
N LEU A 271 13.37 6.18 -6.11
CA LEU A 271 12.49 5.54 -7.09
C LEU A 271 12.72 6.04 -8.53
N ALA A 272 13.65 6.98 -8.76
CA ALA A 272 14.00 7.48 -10.09
C ALA A 272 14.33 6.37 -11.11
N PRO A 273 14.98 5.24 -10.74
CA PRO A 273 15.23 4.15 -11.68
C PRO A 273 13.97 3.56 -12.33
N LEU A 274 12.78 3.72 -11.72
CA LEU A 274 11.51 3.26 -12.32
C LEU A 274 11.14 4.05 -13.57
N ALA A 275 11.77 5.19 -13.84
CA ALA A 275 11.56 5.96 -15.08
C ALA A 275 12.34 5.39 -16.27
N ASP A 276 13.28 4.46 -16.07
CA ASP A 276 14.07 3.82 -17.13
C ASP A 276 13.35 2.58 -17.68
N ASP A 277 13.22 2.50 -19.01
CA ASP A 277 12.65 1.36 -19.75
C ASP A 277 13.40 0.03 -19.53
N ARG A 278 14.65 0.08 -19.09
CA ARG A 278 15.44 -1.11 -18.72
C ARG A 278 15.01 -1.68 -17.36
N THR A 279 14.38 -0.87 -16.52
CA THR A 279 14.01 -1.22 -15.14
C THR A 279 12.51 -1.38 -14.98
N ASN A 280 11.72 -0.54 -15.65
CA ASN A 280 10.29 -0.36 -15.42
C ASN A 280 9.42 -1.57 -15.80
N ASN A 281 9.98 -2.63 -16.38
CA ASN A 281 9.26 -3.88 -16.62
C ASN A 281 10.06 -5.11 -16.20
N ARG A 282 11.03 -4.94 -15.29
CA ARG A 282 11.95 -5.98 -14.83
C ARG A 282 11.84 -6.23 -13.33
N LEU A 283 12.49 -7.31 -12.89
CA LEU A 283 12.45 -7.75 -11.49
C LEU A 283 13.01 -6.67 -10.55
N TYR A 284 14.08 -5.96 -10.95
CA TYR A 284 14.63 -4.87 -10.15
C TYR A 284 13.57 -3.80 -9.80
N GLY A 285 12.77 -3.37 -10.78
CA GLY A 285 11.69 -2.41 -10.53
C GLY A 285 10.64 -2.96 -9.56
N VAL A 286 10.30 -4.25 -9.65
CA VAL A 286 9.39 -4.91 -8.70
C VAL A 286 9.99 -4.90 -7.29
N LEU A 287 11.27 -5.21 -7.13
CA LEU A 287 11.96 -5.19 -5.85
C LEU A 287 12.04 -3.78 -5.27
N LEU A 288 12.28 -2.75 -6.09
CA LEU A 288 12.25 -1.34 -5.65
C LEU A 288 10.88 -0.96 -5.09
N VAL A 289 9.80 -1.30 -5.79
CA VAL A 289 8.42 -1.08 -5.32
C VAL A 289 8.16 -1.82 -4.01
N MET A 290 8.54 -3.10 -3.93
CA MET A 290 8.36 -3.91 -2.73
C MET A 290 9.14 -3.35 -1.54
N ARG A 291 10.41 -2.95 -1.73
CA ARG A 291 11.25 -2.33 -0.70
C ARG A 291 10.62 -1.04 -0.20
N HIS A 292 10.22 -0.16 -1.11
CA HIS A 292 9.61 1.12 -0.77
C HIS A 292 8.32 0.97 0.04
N LEU A 293 7.42 0.08 -0.40
CA LEU A 293 6.18 -0.19 0.34
C LEU A 293 6.45 -0.82 1.71
N LEU A 294 7.38 -1.77 1.80
CA LEU A 294 7.72 -2.41 3.08
C LEU A 294 8.32 -1.43 4.08
N LEU A 295 9.12 -0.46 3.64
CA LEU A 295 9.64 0.58 4.53
C LEU A 295 8.52 1.41 5.20
N SER A 296 7.31 1.43 4.62
CA SER A 296 6.12 2.05 5.22
C SER A 296 5.20 1.06 5.95
N ILE A 297 5.41 -0.25 5.82
CA ILE A 297 4.53 -1.28 6.41
C ILE A 297 5.20 -1.94 7.62
N ALA A 298 6.47 -2.30 7.47
CA ALA A 298 7.30 -3.02 8.44
C ALA A 298 8.77 -2.56 8.27
N PRO A 299 9.12 -1.33 8.70
CA PRO A 299 10.45 -0.74 8.45
C PRO A 299 11.62 -1.55 9.03
N GLU A 300 11.37 -2.37 10.05
CA GLU A 300 12.35 -3.26 10.66
C GLU A 300 12.71 -4.47 9.78
N ARG A 301 11.91 -4.76 8.75
CA ARG A 301 12.11 -5.90 7.86
C ARG A 301 13.14 -5.59 6.77
N ALA A 302 14.18 -6.42 6.70
CA ALA A 302 15.26 -6.31 5.71
C ALA A 302 15.11 -7.27 4.52
N ASP A 303 13.99 -8.00 4.41
CA ASP A 303 13.88 -9.18 3.53
C ASP A 303 14.09 -8.87 2.05
N VAL A 304 13.74 -7.66 1.59
CA VAL A 304 13.96 -7.27 0.19
C VAL A 304 15.42 -6.96 -0.08
N VAL A 305 16.16 -6.45 0.92
CA VAL A 305 17.63 -6.31 0.84
C VAL A 305 18.27 -7.69 0.83
N ASP A 306 17.83 -8.59 1.72
CA ASP A 306 18.30 -9.99 1.73
C ASP A 306 18.00 -10.72 0.41
N LEU A 307 16.87 -10.40 -0.23
CA LEU A 307 16.50 -10.93 -1.52
C LEU A 307 17.40 -10.40 -2.65
N ALA A 308 17.73 -9.12 -2.64
CA ALA A 308 18.69 -8.53 -3.59
C ALA A 308 20.10 -9.11 -3.41
N ASP A 309 20.55 -9.24 -2.16
CA ASP A 309 21.83 -9.89 -1.81
C ASP A 309 21.86 -11.35 -2.28
N PHE A 310 20.77 -12.10 -2.08
CA PHE A 310 20.62 -13.47 -2.58
C PHE A 310 20.69 -13.53 -4.11
N ILE A 311 20.02 -12.63 -4.82
CA ILE A 311 20.04 -12.60 -6.30
C ILE A 311 21.46 -12.37 -6.81
N GLU A 312 22.21 -11.44 -6.21
CA GLU A 312 23.59 -11.22 -6.61
C GLU A 312 24.52 -12.38 -6.23
N ASP A 313 24.35 -12.91 -5.02
CA ASP A 313 24.72 -14.25 -4.59
C ASP A 313 24.80 -15.27 -5.74
N GLN A 314 23.59 -15.55 -6.19
CA GLN A 314 23.31 -16.58 -7.16
C GLN A 314 23.67 -16.14 -8.58
N SER A 315 23.72 -14.85 -8.89
CA SER A 315 24.16 -14.35 -10.20
C SER A 315 25.59 -14.81 -10.52
N ARG A 316 26.47 -14.83 -9.51
CA ARG A 316 27.87 -15.28 -9.63
C ARG A 316 27.98 -16.80 -9.77
N THR A 317 27.13 -17.53 -9.04
CA THR A 317 27.13 -18.99 -9.02
C THR A 317 26.47 -19.59 -10.28
N VAL A 318 25.35 -19.01 -10.71
CA VAL A 318 24.62 -19.39 -11.92
C VAL A 318 25.26 -18.76 -13.18
N GLY A 319 26.04 -17.70 -13.04
CA GLY A 319 26.71 -17.05 -14.18
C GLY A 319 25.74 -16.28 -15.09
N PHE A 320 24.83 -15.50 -14.51
CA PHE A 320 24.04 -14.50 -15.25
C PHE A 320 24.38 -13.08 -14.77
N GLY A 321 24.22 -12.10 -15.64
CA GLY A 321 24.43 -10.69 -15.31
C GLY A 321 23.20 -10.06 -14.67
N MET A 322 23.42 -9.19 -13.69
CA MET A 322 22.36 -8.50 -12.93
C MET A 322 21.51 -7.59 -13.84
N GLU A 323 22.07 -7.08 -14.92
CA GLU A 323 21.39 -6.27 -15.94
C GLU A 323 20.24 -7.04 -16.62
N GLN A 324 20.30 -8.37 -16.68
CA GLN A 324 19.23 -9.21 -17.22
C GLN A 324 17.96 -9.17 -16.35
N LEU A 325 18.13 -8.81 -15.08
CA LEU A 325 17.04 -8.61 -14.12
C LEU A 325 16.65 -7.13 -13.97
N GLY A 326 17.27 -6.25 -14.77
CA GLY A 326 17.01 -4.81 -14.80
C GLY A 326 17.74 -4.01 -13.72
N PHE A 327 18.75 -4.59 -13.05
CA PHE A 327 19.57 -3.84 -12.08
C PHE A 327 20.52 -2.91 -12.84
N PRO A 328 20.55 -1.60 -12.51
CA PRO A 328 21.61 -0.68 -12.93
C PRO A 328 22.98 -1.12 -12.38
N ASP A 329 24.08 -0.77 -13.06
CA ASP A 329 25.44 -1.13 -12.63
C ASP A 329 25.79 -0.62 -11.22
N ASP A 330 25.27 0.56 -10.87
CA ASP A 330 25.49 1.27 -9.62
C ASP A 330 24.31 1.16 -8.65
N TRP A 331 23.44 0.16 -8.79
CA TRP A 331 22.22 0.04 -7.98
C TRP A 331 22.45 0.11 -6.47
N ARG A 332 23.60 -0.41 -5.99
CA ARG A 332 24.03 -0.34 -4.59
C ARG A 332 24.33 1.06 -4.06
N SER A 333 24.55 2.03 -4.94
CA SER A 333 24.75 3.42 -4.55
C SER A 333 23.45 4.08 -4.04
N SER A 334 22.29 3.54 -4.42
CA SER A 334 21.01 4.05 -3.96
C SER A 334 20.82 3.72 -2.46
N PRO A 335 20.50 4.73 -1.63
CA PRO A 335 20.39 4.55 -0.18
C PRO A 335 19.26 3.59 0.22
N ILE A 336 18.25 3.35 -0.64
CA ILE A 336 17.13 2.44 -0.35
C ILE A 336 17.56 0.99 -0.07
N TRP A 337 18.74 0.61 -0.55
CA TRP A 337 19.34 -0.71 -0.36
C TRP A 337 20.20 -0.81 0.91
N ASP A 338 20.42 0.28 1.63
CA ASP A 338 20.99 0.24 2.97
C ASP A 338 19.95 -0.36 3.95
N ARG A 339 20.42 -1.23 4.84
CA ARG A 339 19.60 -1.85 5.91
C ARG A 339 19.14 -0.80 6.93
N ALA A 340 19.90 0.26 7.14
CA ALA A 340 19.58 1.37 8.04
C ALA A 340 18.70 2.45 7.39
N PHE A 341 18.45 2.37 6.08
CA PHE A 341 17.60 3.33 5.40
C PHE A 341 16.16 3.25 5.91
N ALA A 342 15.60 4.40 6.26
CA ALA A 342 14.23 4.56 6.70
C ALA A 342 13.56 5.67 5.89
N LEU A 343 12.27 5.49 5.62
CA LEU A 343 11.44 6.55 5.08
C LEU A 343 10.99 7.49 6.21
N ASP A 344 10.51 8.67 5.84
CA ASP A 344 9.93 9.62 6.79
C ASP A 344 8.70 9.01 7.47
N ARG A 345 8.63 9.06 8.80
CA ARG A 345 7.52 8.51 9.58
C ARG A 345 6.29 9.42 9.56
N SER A 346 6.46 10.73 9.32
CA SER A 346 5.40 11.73 9.42
C SER A 346 4.20 11.43 8.50
N PRO A 347 4.35 11.09 7.20
CA PRO A 347 3.22 10.75 6.34
C PRO A 347 2.41 9.54 6.84
N MET A 348 3.06 8.54 7.43
CA MET A 348 2.40 7.36 7.97
C MET A 348 1.57 7.69 9.22
N VAL A 349 2.12 8.55 10.09
CA VAL A 349 1.42 9.04 11.28
C VAL A 349 0.23 9.91 10.87
N ALA A 350 0.44 10.88 9.99
CA ALA A 350 -0.62 11.75 9.48
C ALA A 350 -1.77 10.95 8.88
N ALA A 351 -1.48 9.97 8.02
CA ALA A 351 -2.52 9.10 7.45
C ALA A 351 -3.29 8.32 8.53
N SER A 352 -2.60 7.84 9.58
CA SER A 352 -3.23 7.15 10.71
C SER A 352 -4.09 8.07 11.55
N LEU A 353 -3.73 9.36 11.70
CA LEU A 353 -4.61 10.36 12.33
C LEU A 353 -5.90 10.55 11.51
N LEU A 354 -5.77 10.64 10.17
CA LEU A 354 -6.93 10.71 9.28
C LEU A 354 -7.78 9.44 9.26
N ASP A 355 -7.25 8.32 9.72
CA ASP A 355 -7.99 7.07 9.94
C ASP A 355 -8.68 7.01 11.31
N ARG A 356 -8.31 7.88 12.25
CA ARG A 356 -8.88 7.93 13.61
C ARG A 356 -9.97 8.97 13.79
N VAL A 357 -9.88 10.10 13.10
CA VAL A 357 -10.80 11.23 13.30
C VAL A 357 -11.42 11.69 11.99
N GLU A 358 -12.73 11.92 11.98
CA GLU A 358 -13.38 12.57 10.83
C GLU A 358 -12.71 13.92 10.59
N SER A 359 -12.33 14.17 9.34
CA SER A 359 -11.51 15.33 8.99
C SER A 359 -12.06 16.02 7.76
N LEU A 360 -12.15 17.34 7.85
CA LEU A 360 -12.62 18.24 6.81
C LEU A 360 -11.47 18.66 5.91
N THR A 361 -11.76 18.80 4.61
CA THR A 361 -10.82 19.48 3.70
C THR A 361 -10.76 20.97 4.01
N VAL A 362 -9.79 21.69 3.44
CA VAL A 362 -9.74 23.17 3.56
C VAL A 362 -11.02 23.84 3.05
N GLY A 363 -11.68 23.25 2.05
CA GLY A 363 -12.96 23.75 1.54
C GLY A 363 -14.08 23.60 2.56
N ASP A 364 -14.21 22.39 3.11
CA ASP A 364 -15.28 22.03 4.04
C ASP A 364 -15.09 22.71 5.40
N ALA A 365 -13.86 22.80 5.91
CA ALA A 365 -13.54 23.53 7.12
C ALA A 365 -13.92 25.02 7.02
N ARG A 366 -13.74 25.64 5.84
CA ARG A 366 -14.22 27.02 5.61
C ARG A 366 -15.74 27.09 5.56
N ALA A 367 -16.39 26.10 4.94
CA ALA A 367 -17.84 26.05 4.85
C ALA A 367 -18.48 25.88 6.24
N ALA A 368 -17.83 25.11 7.12
CA ALA A 368 -18.24 24.88 8.51
C ALA A 368 -18.22 26.16 9.35
N LEU A 369 -17.43 27.18 9.00
CA LEU A 369 -17.36 28.46 9.72
C LEU A 369 -18.53 29.40 9.41
N THR A 370 -19.76 28.97 9.67
CA THR A 370 -20.97 29.72 9.29
C THR A 370 -21.18 31.01 10.10
N ALA A 371 -20.57 31.13 11.28
CA ALA A 371 -20.60 32.31 12.15
C ALA A 371 -19.67 33.44 11.70
N ALA A 372 -18.83 33.23 10.68
CA ALA A 372 -17.93 34.25 10.16
C ALA A 372 -18.70 35.41 9.49
N GLU A 373 -18.64 36.59 10.09
CA GLU A 373 -19.32 37.78 9.56
C GLU A 373 -18.45 38.57 8.57
N PRO A 374 -18.97 38.93 7.39
CA PRO A 374 -18.26 39.81 6.47
C PRO A 374 -18.19 41.24 7.02
N LYS A 375 -17.02 41.88 6.93
CA LYS A 375 -16.81 43.28 7.32
C LYS A 375 -17.96 44.18 6.84
N ALA A 376 -18.47 45.04 7.72
CA ALA A 376 -19.53 45.99 7.37
C ALA A 376 -19.10 46.90 6.20
N LYS A 377 -20.03 47.16 5.28
CA LYS A 377 -19.87 48.13 4.18
C LYS A 377 -21.04 49.11 4.22
N ALA A 378 -20.78 50.36 3.81
CA ALA A 378 -21.78 51.42 3.80
C ALA A 378 -22.90 51.18 2.77
N ASP A 379 -22.60 50.57 1.62
CA ASP A 379 -23.59 50.24 0.60
C ASP A 379 -24.13 48.81 0.74
N PRO A 380 -25.44 48.58 0.49
CA PRO A 380 -26.04 47.25 0.53
C PRO A 380 -25.44 46.34 -0.56
N ARG A 381 -25.03 45.13 -0.16
CA ARG A 381 -24.47 44.12 -1.06
C ARG A 381 -25.58 43.41 -1.84
N THR A 382 -25.32 43.09 -3.10
CA THR A 382 -26.17 42.12 -3.82
C THR A 382 -26.00 40.71 -3.22
N PRO A 383 -26.95 39.77 -3.43
CA PRO A 383 -26.85 38.40 -2.90
C PRO A 383 -25.54 37.68 -3.30
N CYS A 384 -25.09 37.84 -4.54
CA CYS A 384 -23.83 37.26 -5.02
C CYS A 384 -22.61 37.90 -4.32
N GLN A 385 -22.63 39.22 -4.12
CA GLN A 385 -21.57 39.93 -3.39
C GLN A 385 -21.54 39.57 -1.90
N LEU A 386 -22.70 39.34 -1.28
CA LEU A 386 -22.81 38.89 0.10
C LEU A 386 -22.25 37.48 0.26
N ALA A 387 -22.58 36.55 -0.64
CA ALA A 387 -22.03 35.20 -0.63
C ALA A 387 -20.51 35.18 -0.82
N ALA A 388 -19.99 36.01 -1.74
CA ALA A 388 -18.54 36.17 -1.93
C ALA A 388 -17.86 36.77 -0.69
N ALA A 389 -18.48 37.78 -0.07
CA ALA A 389 -17.97 38.39 1.16
C ALA A 389 -17.96 37.39 2.34
N LYS A 390 -19.00 36.56 2.45
CA LYS A 390 -19.07 35.48 3.46
C LYS A 390 -17.95 34.45 3.28
N ARG A 391 -17.70 33.98 2.05
CA ARG A 391 -16.54 33.12 1.74
C ARG A 391 -15.20 33.78 2.11
N GLY A 392 -15.10 35.09 1.88
CA GLY A 392 -13.93 35.88 2.30
C GLY A 392 -13.75 35.94 3.82
N ALA A 393 -14.84 36.14 4.57
CA ALA A 393 -14.86 36.14 6.03
C ALA A 393 -14.44 34.78 6.60
N GLN A 394 -15.03 33.69 6.09
CA GLN A 394 -14.69 32.30 6.46
C GLN A 394 -13.20 32.00 6.26
N LYS A 395 -12.65 32.39 5.10
CA LYS A 395 -11.22 32.24 4.81
C LYS A 395 -10.35 33.06 5.77
N SER A 396 -10.78 34.27 6.13
CA SER A 396 -10.04 35.12 7.07
C SER A 396 -10.08 34.56 8.49
N LEU A 397 -11.21 34.02 8.92
CA LEU A 397 -11.39 33.44 10.24
C LEU A 397 -10.52 32.20 10.41
N LEU A 398 -10.57 31.25 9.47
CA LEU A 398 -9.70 30.06 9.50
C LEU A 398 -8.21 30.44 9.52
N ARG A 399 -7.81 31.47 8.78
CA ARG A 399 -6.42 31.99 8.82
C ARG A 399 -6.06 32.57 10.19
N SER A 400 -7.01 33.23 10.85
CA SER A 400 -6.81 33.74 12.21
C SER A 400 -6.61 32.58 13.18
N TYR A 401 -7.44 31.54 13.09
CA TYR A 401 -7.30 30.34 13.93
C TYR A 401 -5.94 29.66 13.75
N LEU A 402 -5.50 29.48 12.51
CA LEU A 402 -4.16 28.95 12.20
C LEU A 402 -3.03 29.83 12.73
N LYS A 403 -3.16 31.15 12.66
CA LYS A 403 -2.14 32.09 13.15
C LYS A 403 -1.97 32.03 14.67
N HIS A 404 -3.04 31.69 15.38
CA HIS A 404 -3.07 31.66 16.84
C HIS A 404 -2.92 30.26 17.43
N ASP A 405 -2.60 29.26 16.61
CA ASP A 405 -2.40 27.86 17.01
C ASP A 405 -3.60 27.26 17.76
N VAL A 406 -4.82 27.68 17.41
CA VAL A 406 -6.06 27.20 18.08
C VAL A 406 -6.72 26.03 17.35
N VAL A 407 -6.19 25.63 16.19
CA VAL A 407 -6.75 24.57 15.35
C VAL A 407 -5.69 23.50 15.06
N ILE A 408 -6.08 22.25 15.23
CA ILE A 408 -5.30 21.08 14.85
C ILE A 408 -5.35 20.95 13.32
N GLU A 409 -4.18 20.98 12.70
CA GLU A 409 -3.98 20.76 11.26
C GLU A 409 -3.21 19.45 11.05
N VAL A 410 -3.74 18.55 10.22
CA VAL A 410 -3.05 17.34 9.77
C VAL A 410 -2.68 17.52 8.31
N VAL A 411 -1.39 17.42 7.98
CA VAL A 411 -0.90 17.57 6.61
C VAL A 411 -0.44 16.22 6.06
N LEU A 412 -0.96 15.85 4.90
CA LEU A 412 -0.57 14.62 4.21
C LEU A 412 -0.46 14.87 2.70
N GLY A 413 0.71 14.59 2.11
CA GLY A 413 0.95 14.84 0.68
C GLY A 413 0.63 16.28 0.27
N GLY A 414 1.08 17.27 1.06
CA GLY A 414 0.78 18.69 0.82
C GLY A 414 -0.70 19.10 0.99
N THR A 415 -1.60 18.17 1.29
CA THR A 415 -3.02 18.43 1.52
C THR A 415 -3.27 18.61 3.01
N LYS A 416 -4.01 19.67 3.37
CA LYS A 416 -4.33 20.02 4.75
C LYS A 416 -5.73 19.54 5.11
N PHE A 417 -5.83 18.88 6.26
CA PHE A 417 -7.04 18.34 6.83
C PHE A 417 -7.24 18.88 8.24
N TYR A 418 -8.49 19.04 8.65
CA TYR A 418 -8.85 19.57 9.96
C TYR A 418 -9.85 18.63 10.63
N PRO A 419 -9.54 18.04 11.79
CA PRO A 419 -10.48 17.25 12.56
C PRO A 419 -11.82 17.99 12.74
N ALA A 420 -12.91 17.33 12.37
CA ALA A 420 -14.23 17.95 12.22
C ALA A 420 -14.83 18.41 13.55
N PHE A 421 -14.56 17.68 14.63
CA PHE A 421 -15.09 17.99 15.97
C PHE A 421 -14.72 19.39 16.48
N GLN A 422 -13.66 20.00 15.96
CA GLN A 422 -13.21 21.33 16.35
C GLN A 422 -14.18 22.44 15.91
N PHE A 423 -15.05 22.16 14.92
CA PHE A 423 -15.98 23.12 14.36
C PHE A 423 -17.38 22.85 14.91
N GLN A 424 -17.80 23.63 15.90
CA GLN A 424 -19.13 23.55 16.52
C GLN A 424 -19.87 24.88 16.39
N ASP A 425 -21.18 24.82 16.12
CA ASP A 425 -22.06 25.99 15.98
C ASP A 425 -21.54 27.08 15.02
N GLY A 426 -20.83 26.67 13.98
CA GLY A 426 -20.34 27.59 12.97
C GLY A 426 -19.02 28.30 13.31
N LYS A 427 -18.36 27.95 14.41
CA LYS A 427 -17.08 28.50 14.86
C LYS A 427 -16.21 27.43 15.55
N ILE A 428 -15.04 27.82 16.03
CA ILE A 428 -14.33 27.08 17.08
C ILE A 428 -14.73 27.73 18.40
N ILE A 429 -15.20 26.95 19.36
CA ILE A 429 -15.61 27.44 20.68
C ILE A 429 -14.38 27.88 21.50
N ASP A 430 -14.57 28.80 22.44
CA ASP A 430 -13.47 29.51 23.09
C ASP A 430 -12.67 28.56 23.99
N ALA A 431 -13.35 27.68 24.74
CA ALA A 431 -12.70 26.66 25.57
C ALA A 431 -11.76 25.74 24.77
N LEU A 432 -12.21 25.27 23.60
CA LEU A 432 -11.39 24.42 22.71
C LEU A 432 -10.18 25.18 22.16
N ALA A 433 -10.39 26.44 21.78
CA ALA A 433 -9.33 27.28 21.25
C ALA A 433 -8.23 27.54 22.29
N GLU A 434 -8.61 27.79 23.55
CA GLU A 434 -7.68 28.00 24.66
C GLU A 434 -6.85 26.75 24.96
N ILE A 435 -7.50 25.58 25.04
CA ILE A 435 -6.83 24.29 25.26
C ILE A 435 -5.83 24.00 24.14
N ASN A 436 -6.28 24.06 22.89
CA ASN A 436 -5.40 23.78 21.75
C ASN A 436 -4.21 24.74 21.72
N GLN A 437 -4.42 26.03 21.99
CA GLN A 437 -3.35 27.00 22.04
C GLN A 437 -2.38 26.74 23.20
N ALA A 438 -2.87 26.38 24.37
CA ALA A 438 -2.03 26.08 25.53
C ALA A 438 -1.13 24.86 25.26
N LEU A 439 -1.72 23.78 24.75
CA LEU A 439 -1.02 22.53 24.44
C LEU A 439 -0.10 22.65 23.21
N ALA A 440 -0.49 23.41 22.19
CA ALA A 440 0.38 23.65 21.04
C ALA A 440 1.61 24.50 21.45
N ARG A 441 1.44 25.44 22.39
CA ARG A 441 2.55 26.28 22.89
C ARG A 441 3.60 25.51 23.66
N SER A 442 3.24 24.43 24.35
CA SER A 442 4.23 23.57 25.01
C SER A 442 5.08 22.78 24.00
N CYS A 443 4.54 22.52 22.79
CA CYS A 443 5.15 21.68 21.77
C CYS A 443 5.87 22.42 20.61
N LYS A 444 6.20 23.71 20.76
CA LYS A 444 6.61 24.59 19.63
C LYS A 444 7.80 24.14 18.78
N ASP A 445 8.70 23.32 19.32
CA ASP A 445 9.93 22.90 18.65
C ASP A 445 9.80 21.53 17.94
N LEU A 446 8.60 20.96 17.86
CA LEU A 446 8.33 19.60 17.38
C LEU A 446 7.78 19.58 15.94
N ASP A 447 7.84 18.41 15.30
CA ASP A 447 7.24 18.19 13.97
C ASP A 447 5.73 18.45 14.03
N PRO A 448 5.13 19.21 13.09
CA PRO A 448 3.70 19.51 13.10
C PRO A 448 2.80 18.26 13.17
N THR A 449 3.23 17.16 12.57
CA THR A 449 2.49 15.88 12.62
C THR A 449 2.47 15.30 14.03
N ASP A 450 3.58 15.40 14.74
CA ASP A 450 3.70 14.95 16.12
C ASP A 450 2.89 15.83 17.08
N ILE A 451 2.85 17.14 16.84
CA ILE A 451 1.98 18.06 17.58
C ILE A 451 0.52 17.66 17.37
N ALA A 452 0.10 17.47 16.10
CA ALA A 452 -1.26 17.05 15.78
C ALA A 452 -1.61 15.69 16.41
N ARG A 453 -0.67 14.76 16.42
CA ARG A 453 -0.82 13.46 17.09
C ARG A 453 -1.05 13.63 18.59
N ALA A 454 -0.19 14.36 19.29
CA ALA A 454 -0.31 14.54 20.74
C ALA A 454 -1.60 15.26 21.14
N LEU A 455 -2.01 16.28 20.38
CA LEU A 455 -3.29 16.96 20.62
C LEU A 455 -4.46 15.99 20.44
N LEU A 456 -4.50 15.22 19.34
CA LEU A 456 -5.56 14.24 19.11
C LEU A 456 -5.55 13.11 20.14
N ASP A 457 -4.38 12.64 20.56
CA ASP A 457 -4.25 11.63 21.62
C ASP A 457 -4.85 12.16 22.92
N TRP A 458 -4.54 13.40 23.34
CA TRP A 458 -5.12 13.99 24.54
C TRP A 458 -6.65 14.15 24.44
N TRP A 459 -7.16 14.61 23.29
CA TRP A 459 -8.60 14.79 23.06
C TRP A 459 -9.37 13.47 23.06
N GLN A 460 -8.75 12.35 22.67
CA GLN A 460 -9.42 11.06 22.51
C GLN A 460 -9.14 10.06 23.61
N THR A 461 -8.15 10.30 24.47
CA THR A 461 -7.82 9.38 25.56
C THR A 461 -8.74 9.65 26.76
N PRO A 462 -9.39 8.61 27.31
CA PRO A 462 -10.17 8.75 28.55
C PRO A 462 -9.30 9.19 29.74
N HIS A 463 -9.81 10.13 30.55
CA HIS A 463 -9.15 10.56 31.78
C HIS A 463 -9.99 10.14 33.00
N GLN A 464 -9.32 9.59 34.02
CA GLN A 464 -9.96 9.12 35.25
C GLN A 464 -10.54 10.24 36.11
N ASP A 465 -9.95 11.44 36.00
CA ASP A 465 -10.34 12.60 36.79
C ASP A 465 -11.52 13.38 36.18
N LEU A 466 -11.95 13.03 34.95
CA LEU A 466 -13.11 13.63 34.31
C LEU A 466 -14.42 12.96 34.77
N PRO A 467 -15.55 13.69 34.72
CA PRO A 467 -16.86 13.11 35.01
C PRO A 467 -17.12 11.85 34.17
N GLN A 468 -17.39 10.73 34.84
CA GLN A 468 -17.62 9.44 34.21
C GLN A 468 -18.96 9.39 33.45
N ASP A 469 -19.06 8.45 32.50
CA ASP A 469 -20.31 8.20 31.79
C ASP A 469 -21.34 7.49 32.69
N ALA A 470 -22.59 7.40 32.26
CA ALA A 470 -23.69 6.81 33.02
C ALA A 470 -23.46 5.33 33.40
N ASP A 471 -22.56 4.63 32.70
CA ASP A 471 -22.15 3.25 32.98
C ASP A 471 -20.90 3.14 33.88
N GLY A 472 -20.33 4.28 34.31
CA GLY A 472 -19.15 4.36 35.17
C GLY A 472 -17.82 4.25 34.41
N SER A 473 -17.82 4.34 33.08
CA SER A 473 -16.59 4.38 32.28
C SER A 473 -15.95 5.78 32.25
N ASP A 474 -14.61 5.80 32.20
CA ASP A 474 -13.84 7.04 32.04
C ASP A 474 -14.13 7.68 30.66
N ARG A 475 -14.19 9.01 30.61
CA ARG A 475 -14.54 9.75 29.38
C ARG A 475 -13.34 10.49 28.82
N SER A 476 -13.28 10.58 27.49
CA SER A 476 -12.31 11.46 26.84
C SER A 476 -12.80 12.93 26.85
N PRO A 477 -11.90 13.92 26.72
CA PRO A 477 -12.30 15.32 26.61
C PRO A 477 -13.23 15.55 25.42
N LEU A 478 -13.04 14.83 24.31
CA LEU A 478 -13.92 14.88 23.15
C LEU A 478 -15.34 14.35 23.47
N ASP A 479 -15.44 13.23 24.19
CA ASP A 479 -16.75 12.69 24.58
C ASP A 479 -17.50 13.66 25.49
N LEU A 480 -16.79 14.22 26.48
CA LEU A 480 -17.34 15.22 27.39
C LEU A 480 -17.84 16.44 26.61
N LEU A 481 -17.02 16.98 25.71
CA LEU A 481 -17.37 18.12 24.86
C LEU A 481 -18.64 17.90 24.06
N ASN A 482 -18.90 16.67 23.58
CA ASN A 482 -20.09 16.35 22.81
C ASN A 482 -21.37 16.17 23.65
N SER A 483 -21.27 16.19 24.98
CA SER A 483 -22.37 15.83 25.89
C SER A 483 -22.84 16.93 26.84
N VAL A 484 -22.03 17.97 27.03
CA VAL A 484 -22.32 19.06 27.97
C VAL A 484 -22.20 20.42 27.28
N THR A 485 -22.67 21.47 27.94
CA THR A 485 -22.49 22.84 27.44
C THR A 485 -21.02 23.29 27.52
N GLU A 486 -20.63 24.32 26.76
CA GLU A 486 -19.26 24.87 26.79
C GLU A 486 -18.84 25.30 28.21
N GLU A 487 -19.75 25.88 28.99
CA GLU A 487 -19.48 26.32 30.37
C GLU A 487 -19.22 25.12 31.30
N GLU A 488 -20.03 24.07 31.21
CA GLU A 488 -19.87 22.84 31.98
C GLU A 488 -18.59 22.09 31.59
N PHE A 489 -18.27 22.06 30.29
CA PHE A 489 -17.04 21.46 29.80
C PHE A 489 -15.80 22.19 30.35
N ALA A 490 -15.77 23.52 30.24
CA ALA A 490 -14.64 24.32 30.72
C ALA A 490 -14.43 24.14 32.24
N ALA A 491 -15.50 24.14 33.03
CA ALA A 491 -15.44 23.91 34.47
C ALA A 491 -14.89 22.52 34.81
N ALA A 492 -15.34 21.48 34.12
CA ALA A 492 -14.89 20.11 34.36
C ALA A 492 -13.42 19.89 33.99
N ILE A 493 -12.93 20.50 32.91
CA ILE A 493 -11.51 20.44 32.52
C ILE A 493 -10.61 21.13 33.56
N ASP A 494 -11.03 22.28 34.09
CA ASP A 494 -10.29 23.04 35.09
C ASP A 494 -10.29 22.35 36.46
N GLU A 495 -11.45 21.85 36.91
CA GLU A 495 -11.59 21.12 38.18
C GLU A 495 -10.76 19.83 38.20
N ALA A 496 -10.71 19.12 37.08
CA ALA A 496 -9.92 17.90 36.93
C ALA A 496 -8.43 18.16 36.66
N ASP A 497 -8.02 19.42 36.41
CA ASP A 497 -6.68 19.79 35.93
C ASP A 497 -6.20 18.90 34.77
N ALA A 498 -7.14 18.58 33.85
CA ALA A 498 -6.96 17.53 32.84
C ALA A 498 -5.86 17.83 31.82
N MET A 499 -5.39 19.08 31.72
CA MET A 499 -4.26 19.42 30.85
C MET A 499 -2.93 18.86 31.38
N ARG A 500 -2.81 18.51 32.67
CA ARG A 500 -1.59 17.89 33.22
C ARG A 500 -1.30 16.49 32.69
N SER A 501 -2.33 15.77 32.21
CA SER A 501 -2.17 14.44 31.61
C SER A 501 -1.66 14.49 30.17
N PHE A 502 -1.44 15.69 29.60
CA PHE A 502 -0.87 15.84 28.27
C PHE A 502 0.56 15.28 28.21
N VAL A 503 0.76 14.30 27.33
CA VAL A 503 2.05 13.66 27.11
C VAL A 503 2.78 14.33 25.95
N MET A 504 4.03 14.72 26.18
CA MET A 504 4.85 15.38 25.16
C MET A 504 5.34 14.37 24.12
N PRO A 505 5.39 14.71 22.81
CA PRO A 505 5.81 13.79 21.74
C PRO A 505 7.15 13.06 21.96
N HIS A 506 8.13 13.67 22.64
CA HIS A 506 9.43 13.04 22.93
C HIS A 506 9.36 11.86 23.92
N ASP A 507 8.34 11.80 24.77
CA ASP A 507 8.21 10.73 25.78
C ASP A 507 7.62 9.44 25.18
N PHE A 508 6.96 9.53 24.03
CA PHE A 508 6.33 8.37 23.36
C PHE A 508 7.36 7.35 22.83
N ASP A 509 8.53 7.80 22.36
CA ASP A 509 9.57 6.89 21.86
C ASP A 509 10.38 6.25 23.02
N GLN A 510 10.47 6.91 24.19
CA GLN A 510 11.10 6.32 25.39
C GLN A 510 10.23 5.24 26.04
N GLY A 511 8.90 5.42 26.06
CA GLY A 511 7.96 4.44 26.58
C GLY A 511 7.98 3.10 25.81
N LYS A 512 8.06 3.14 24.47
CA LYS A 512 8.17 1.94 23.64
C LYS A 512 9.50 1.22 23.78
N ALA A 513 10.60 1.95 23.96
CA ALA A 513 11.90 1.35 24.24
C ALA A 513 11.86 0.54 25.56
N CYS A 514 11.27 1.11 26.63
CA CYS A 514 11.12 0.42 27.92
C CYS A 514 10.20 -0.81 27.84
N GLU A 515 9.07 -0.74 27.12
CA GLU A 515 8.18 -1.89 26.95
C GLU A 515 8.82 -3.03 26.14
N SER A 516 9.56 -2.71 25.07
CA SER A 516 10.26 -3.71 24.25
C SER A 516 11.38 -4.45 25.02
N SER A 517 12.09 -3.75 25.93
CA SER A 517 13.05 -4.38 26.83
C SER A 517 12.39 -5.30 27.85
N SER A 518 11.21 -4.93 28.37
CA SER A 518 10.49 -5.72 29.38
C SER A 518 9.90 -7.04 28.84
N VAL A 519 9.56 -7.07 27.55
CA VAL A 519 9.08 -8.28 26.84
C VAL A 519 10.23 -9.24 26.53
N SER A 520 11.45 -8.73 26.36
CA SER A 520 12.66 -9.53 26.12
C SER A 520 13.14 -10.27 27.39
N GLU A 521 13.04 -9.64 28.57
CA GLU A 521 13.42 -10.28 29.85
C GLU A 521 12.42 -11.35 30.30
N ARG A 522 11.12 -11.21 29.97
CA ARG A 522 10.10 -12.22 30.33
C ARG A 522 10.13 -13.48 29.46
N ARG A 523 10.86 -13.50 28.34
CA ARG A 523 11.09 -14.72 27.53
C ARG A 523 12.36 -15.48 27.93
N GLY A 524 13.24 -14.92 28.77
CA GLY A 524 14.50 -15.53 29.18
C GLY A 524 14.46 -16.48 30.38
N THR A 525 13.35 -16.60 31.10
CA THR A 525 13.31 -17.26 32.43
C THR A 525 12.44 -18.53 32.53
N LYS A 526 11.96 -19.11 31.42
CA LYS A 526 11.08 -20.30 31.47
C LYS A 526 11.62 -21.64 30.99
N ASN A 527 12.91 -21.77 30.65
CA ASN A 527 13.50 -23.06 30.28
C ASN A 527 14.70 -23.44 31.18
N ALA A 528 14.44 -23.72 32.45
CA ALA A 528 15.41 -24.40 33.32
C ALA A 528 14.72 -25.04 34.54
N SER A 529 13.91 -26.09 34.34
CA SER A 529 13.66 -27.13 35.36
C SER A 529 12.62 -28.17 34.86
N ALA A 530 13.10 -29.30 34.35
CA ALA A 530 12.44 -30.60 34.51
C ALA A 530 13.42 -31.69 34.04
N SER A 531 14.09 -32.31 35.02
CA SER A 531 14.62 -33.67 34.93
C SER A 531 13.55 -34.65 35.35
#